data_AF-R5P2A3-F1
#
_entry.id   AF-R5P2A3-F1
#
_cell.length_a   1.000
_cell.length_b   1.000
_cell.length_c   1.000
_cell.angle_alpha   90.00
_cell.angle_beta   90.00
_cell.angle_gamma   90.00
#
_symmetry.space_group_name_H-M   'P 1'
#
loop_
_entity.id
_entity.type
_entity.pdbx_description
1 polymer ?
#
loop_
_entity_poly.entity_id
_entity_poly.type
_entity_poly.pdbx_seq_one_letter_code
_entity_poly.pdbx_strand_id
1 'polypeptide(L)'
;MELLLKEMLYVLLLSVIIIVLFVLIIRRFVYIRRGRKFYPEYNSMAQVESINKEIAGSGFEFEPKQEIFISKHNAWQRKFGYRNIYDEMAESFGMIIDSEPVKFDYGGKKWLIEFWKGQYGITTGAEIGVYTSKDGRHYDSAREDEELFMSFILIKNRDVLIRRHDTHWWLTGFMLGEYSKPAELTMIAEIVFPDGQMCIQFINALRKLGYNRRNMSVFRNTVRIRFEKPFTRQSDSKKSIRSRFKMKINKKNCKIFRRYTRRYKYTLDKIGYIKYRAPHLYGICVQTLGIWKKING
;
A
#
# COMPACT_ATOMS: atom_id res chain seq x y z
N MET A 1 22.32 -40.54 -39.10
CA MET A 1 21.01 -39.83 -39.12
C MET A 1 20.73 -39.13 -37.79
N GLU A 2 20.79 -39.82 -36.65
CA GLU A 2 20.57 -39.19 -35.32
C GLU A 2 21.56 -38.07 -34.97
N LEU A 3 22.84 -38.20 -35.32
CA LEU A 3 23.85 -37.18 -35.03
C LEU A 3 23.56 -35.86 -35.77
N LEU A 4 23.26 -35.96 -37.07
CA LEU A 4 22.84 -34.83 -37.92
C LEU A 4 21.56 -34.16 -37.40
N LEU A 5 20.57 -34.94 -36.97
CA LEU A 5 19.34 -34.40 -36.36
C LEU A 5 19.62 -33.62 -35.07
N LYS A 6 20.54 -34.10 -34.22
CA LYS A 6 20.96 -33.38 -33.00
C LYS A 6 21.68 -32.08 -33.35
N GLU A 7 22.62 -32.10 -34.30
CA GLU A 7 23.34 -30.90 -34.74
C GLU A 7 22.41 -29.85 -35.33
N MET A 8 21.47 -30.24 -36.19
CA MET A 8 20.44 -29.34 -36.73
C MET A 8 19.58 -28.73 -35.63
N LEU A 9 19.19 -29.52 -34.61
CA LEU A 9 18.43 -29.03 -33.47
C LEU A 9 19.23 -28.00 -32.64
N TYR A 10 20.53 -28.22 -32.43
CA TYR A 10 21.39 -27.27 -31.73
C TYR A 10 21.52 -25.94 -32.47
N VAL A 11 21.74 -25.98 -33.78
CA VAL A 11 21.82 -24.77 -34.62
C VAL A 11 20.51 -24.00 -34.58
N LEU A 12 19.37 -24.71 -34.67
CA LEU A 12 18.04 -24.09 -34.56
C LEU A 12 17.87 -23.40 -33.19
N LEU A 13 18.16 -24.10 -32.08
CA LEU A 13 18.06 -23.53 -30.74
C LEU A 13 18.94 -22.28 -30.56
N LEU A 14 20.19 -22.33 -31.04
CA LEU A 14 21.11 -21.21 -30.97
C LEU A 14 20.60 -20.00 -31.78
N SER A 15 20.10 -20.24 -33.00
CA SER A 15 19.54 -19.19 -33.84
C SER A 15 18.33 -18.52 -33.20
N VAL A 16 17.44 -19.29 -32.56
CA VAL A 16 16.29 -18.76 -31.80
C VAL A 16 16.77 -17.88 -30.64
N ILE A 17 17.77 -18.33 -29.88
CA ILE A 17 18.34 -17.54 -28.77
C ILE A 17 18.91 -16.20 -29.28
N ILE A 18 19.66 -16.22 -30.40
CA ILE A 18 20.23 -15.01 -30.99
C ILE A 18 19.13 -14.05 -31.44
N ILE A 19 18.10 -14.53 -32.12
CA ILE A 19 16.96 -13.72 -32.56
C ILE A 19 16.26 -13.09 -31.35
N VAL A 20 16.01 -13.86 -30.29
CA VAL A 20 15.40 -13.36 -29.05
C VAL A 20 16.27 -12.26 -28.42
N LEU A 21 17.59 -12.47 -28.30
CA LEU A 21 18.50 -11.46 -27.76
C LEU A 21 18.52 -10.19 -28.62
N PHE A 22 18.54 -10.33 -29.93
CA PHE A 22 18.50 -9.21 -30.87
C PHE A 22 17.21 -8.39 -30.72
N VAL A 23 16.06 -9.05 -30.66
CA VAL A 23 14.76 -8.40 -30.39
C VAL A 23 14.78 -7.69 -29.04
N LEU A 24 15.34 -8.30 -27.99
CA LEU A 24 15.46 -7.66 -26.67
C LEU A 24 16.36 -6.42 -26.70
N ILE A 25 17.46 -6.44 -27.46
CA ILE A 25 18.36 -5.30 -27.66
C ILE A 25 17.65 -4.17 -28.41
N ILE A 26 16.98 -4.46 -29.53
CA ILE A 26 16.20 -3.47 -30.28
C ILE A 26 15.13 -2.86 -29.38
N ARG A 27 14.36 -3.68 -28.66
CA ARG A 27 13.34 -3.18 -27.73
C ARG A 27 13.96 -2.28 -26.67
N ARG A 28 15.08 -2.68 -26.07
CA ARG A 28 15.80 -1.85 -25.10
C ARG A 28 16.23 -0.52 -25.69
N PHE A 29 16.76 -0.51 -26.92
CA PHE A 29 17.17 0.70 -27.61
C PHE A 29 15.98 1.62 -27.91
N VAL A 30 14.86 1.07 -28.40
CA VAL A 30 13.61 1.80 -28.63
C VAL A 30 13.11 2.46 -27.34
N TYR A 31 13.05 1.72 -26.23
CA TYR A 31 12.59 2.26 -24.95
C TYR A 31 13.55 3.32 -24.37
N ILE A 32 14.86 3.18 -24.58
CA ILE A 32 15.83 4.22 -24.23
C ILE A 32 15.58 5.49 -25.05
N ARG A 33 15.41 5.37 -26.36
CA ARG A 33 15.12 6.52 -27.24
C ARG A 33 13.78 7.19 -26.89
N ARG A 34 12.73 6.42 -26.61
CA ARG A 34 11.44 6.96 -26.12
C ARG A 34 11.62 7.74 -24.82
N GLY A 35 12.36 7.20 -23.87
CA GLY A 35 12.65 7.87 -22.60
C GLY A 35 13.51 9.15 -22.72
N ARG A 36 14.21 9.37 -23.84
CA ARG A 36 14.92 10.65 -24.10
C ARG A 36 13.98 11.78 -24.48
N LYS A 37 12.77 11.48 -24.96
CA LYS A 37 11.74 12.46 -25.30
C LYS A 37 10.88 12.88 -24.09
N PHE A 38 11.11 12.28 -22.92
CA PHE A 38 10.36 12.59 -21.72
C PHE A 38 10.83 13.91 -21.11
N TYR A 39 9.90 14.83 -20.92
CA TYR A 39 10.11 16.09 -20.22
C TYR A 39 9.38 16.03 -18.87
N PRO A 40 10.06 16.33 -17.75
CA PRO A 40 9.41 16.40 -16.44
C PRO A 40 8.44 17.58 -16.37
N GLU A 41 7.34 17.39 -15.65
CA GLU A 41 6.29 18.39 -15.44
C GLU A 41 6.16 18.80 -13.97
N TYR A 42 6.97 18.21 -13.09
CA TYR A 42 7.13 18.64 -11.69
C TYR A 42 5.82 18.67 -10.88
N ASN A 43 4.98 17.64 -11.05
CA ASN A 43 3.62 17.56 -10.50
C ASN A 43 2.73 18.72 -10.95
N SER A 44 2.75 19.04 -12.25
CA SER A 44 1.79 19.97 -12.84
C SER A 44 0.36 19.56 -12.52
N MET A 45 -0.56 20.53 -12.44
CA MET A 45 -1.98 20.24 -12.22
C MET A 45 -2.53 19.24 -13.25
N ALA A 46 -2.11 19.38 -14.51
CA ALA A 46 -2.47 18.45 -15.58
C ALA A 46 -1.97 17.02 -15.32
N GLN A 47 -0.75 16.88 -14.79
CA GLN A 47 -0.18 15.57 -14.44
C GLN A 47 -0.94 14.91 -13.29
N VAL A 48 -1.31 15.69 -12.26
CA VAL A 48 -2.12 15.24 -11.12
C VAL A 48 -3.51 14.82 -11.57
N GLU A 49 -4.18 15.63 -12.39
CA GLU A 49 -5.51 15.30 -12.94
C GLU A 49 -5.44 14.04 -13.81
N SER A 50 -4.44 13.94 -14.68
CA SER A 50 -4.26 12.78 -15.56
C SER A 50 -4.08 11.48 -14.77
N ILE A 51 -3.24 11.46 -13.73
CA ILE A 51 -3.06 10.24 -12.94
C ILE A 51 -4.31 9.91 -12.14
N ASN A 52 -4.96 10.90 -11.54
CA ASN A 52 -6.18 10.72 -10.75
C ASN A 52 -7.35 10.21 -11.59
N LYS A 53 -7.42 10.61 -12.87
CA LYS A 53 -8.35 10.06 -13.86
C LYS A 53 -8.03 8.61 -14.20
N GLU A 54 -6.75 8.28 -14.42
CA GLU A 54 -6.31 6.92 -14.75
C GLU A 54 -6.58 5.93 -13.60
N ILE A 55 -6.42 6.37 -12.36
CA ILE A 55 -6.68 5.55 -11.17
C ILE A 55 -8.07 5.76 -10.55
N ALA A 56 -8.99 6.50 -11.18
CA ALA A 56 -10.26 6.90 -10.56
C ALA A 56 -11.07 5.72 -9.97
N GLY A 57 -10.99 4.54 -10.60
CA GLY A 57 -11.67 3.32 -10.15
C GLY A 57 -11.00 2.58 -8.98
N SER A 58 -9.85 3.05 -8.48
CA SER A 58 -9.16 2.39 -7.36
C SER A 58 -9.60 2.87 -5.99
N GLY A 59 -10.31 3.99 -5.89
CA GLY A 59 -10.62 4.63 -4.60
C GLY A 59 -9.47 5.45 -4.01
N PHE A 60 -8.40 5.70 -4.77
CA PHE A 60 -7.28 6.54 -4.35
C PHE A 60 -7.10 7.77 -5.24
N GLU A 61 -6.35 8.74 -4.72
CA GLU A 61 -5.86 9.91 -5.44
C GLU A 61 -4.43 10.26 -5.00
N PHE A 62 -3.74 11.01 -5.85
CA PHE A 62 -2.38 11.47 -5.60
C PHE A 62 -2.37 12.80 -4.85
N GLU A 63 -1.60 12.86 -3.76
CA GLU A 63 -1.36 14.05 -2.96
C GLU A 63 0.07 14.59 -3.22
N PRO A 64 0.22 15.68 -3.99
CA PRO A 64 1.51 16.18 -4.45
C PRO A 64 2.39 16.79 -3.35
N LYS A 65 1.84 17.19 -2.20
CA LYS A 65 2.67 17.79 -1.14
C LYS A 65 3.61 16.77 -0.48
N GLN A 66 3.18 15.51 -0.40
CA GLN A 66 3.94 14.43 0.24
C GLN A 66 4.37 13.33 -0.72
N GLU A 67 4.04 13.44 -2.01
CA GLU A 67 4.40 12.46 -3.04
C GLU A 67 3.83 11.05 -2.77
N ILE A 68 2.60 11.00 -2.25
CA ILE A 68 1.90 9.77 -1.84
C ILE A 68 0.55 9.63 -2.51
N PHE A 69 0.02 8.41 -2.50
CA PHE A 69 -1.38 8.14 -2.81
C PHE A 69 -2.18 8.00 -1.52
N ILE A 70 -3.37 8.58 -1.49
CA ILE A 70 -4.29 8.59 -0.34
C ILE A 70 -5.67 8.12 -0.76
N SER A 71 -6.44 7.60 0.19
CA SER A 71 -7.81 7.15 0.00
C SER A 71 -8.72 8.34 -0.26
N LYS A 72 -9.69 8.17 -1.16
CA LYS A 72 -10.80 9.10 -1.33
C LYS A 72 -11.83 8.87 -0.22
N HIS A 73 -12.42 9.95 0.27
CA HIS A 73 -13.54 9.88 1.20
C HIS A 73 -14.69 9.01 0.66
N ASN A 74 -15.08 9.27 -0.58
CA ASN A 74 -16.15 8.55 -1.27
C ASN A 74 -15.64 7.35 -2.08
N ALA A 75 -14.57 6.70 -1.62
CA ALA A 75 -14.07 5.48 -2.22
C ALA A 75 -15.16 4.41 -2.22
N TRP A 76 -15.31 3.70 -3.33
CA TRP A 76 -16.35 2.68 -3.48
C TRP A 76 -16.18 1.52 -2.48
N GLN A 77 -14.96 1.33 -1.95
CA GLN A 77 -14.64 0.44 -0.84
C GLN A 77 -15.54 0.65 0.38
N ARG A 78 -16.05 1.88 0.59
CA ARG A 78 -16.97 2.18 1.68
C ARG A 78 -18.19 1.25 1.70
N LYS A 79 -18.65 0.79 0.53
CA LYS A 79 -19.82 -0.10 0.34
C LYS A 79 -19.58 -1.56 0.75
N PHE A 80 -18.33 -1.99 0.89
CA PHE A 80 -17.98 -3.39 1.13
C PHE A 80 -17.56 -3.67 2.59
N GLY A 81 -17.31 -2.60 3.36
CA GLY A 81 -16.91 -2.69 4.75
C GLY A 81 -15.59 -3.46 4.93
N TYR A 82 -15.42 -4.04 6.11
CA TYR A 82 -14.32 -4.89 6.48
C TYR A 82 -14.78 -6.30 6.86
N ARG A 83 -13.94 -7.29 6.52
CA ARG A 83 -14.07 -8.69 6.89
C ARG A 83 -12.66 -9.23 7.18
N ASN A 84 -12.54 -10.13 8.16
CA ASN A 84 -11.26 -10.78 8.51
C ASN A 84 -10.56 -11.45 7.30
N ILE A 85 -11.33 -11.85 6.28
CA ILE A 85 -10.79 -12.44 5.05
C ILE A 85 -9.87 -11.47 4.29
N TYR A 86 -10.03 -10.17 4.46
CA TYR A 86 -9.17 -9.18 3.80
C TYR A 86 -7.73 -9.26 4.31
N ASP A 87 -7.52 -9.43 5.62
CA ASP A 87 -6.20 -9.68 6.22
C ASP A 87 -5.57 -10.97 5.68
N GLU A 88 -6.39 -12.02 5.56
CA GLU A 88 -5.94 -13.32 5.07
C GLU A 88 -5.55 -13.27 3.58
N MET A 89 -6.29 -12.49 2.78
CA MET A 89 -6.05 -12.33 1.36
C MET A 89 -5.02 -11.25 1.01
N ALA A 90 -4.56 -10.44 1.97
CA ALA A 90 -3.55 -9.41 1.75
C ALA A 90 -2.32 -9.94 1.00
N GLU A 91 -1.86 -11.15 1.34
CA GLU A 91 -0.76 -11.80 0.64
C GLU A 91 -1.10 -12.05 -0.84
N SER A 92 -2.31 -12.53 -1.16
CA SER A 92 -2.76 -12.79 -2.53
C SER A 92 -2.72 -11.53 -3.41
N PHE A 93 -2.86 -10.35 -2.81
CA PHE A 93 -2.75 -9.05 -3.47
C PHE A 93 -1.34 -8.44 -3.45
N GLY A 94 -0.36 -9.15 -2.90
CA GLY A 94 1.02 -8.71 -2.86
C GLY A 94 1.33 -7.71 -1.76
N MET A 95 0.44 -7.66 -0.77
CA MET A 95 0.58 -6.89 0.45
C MET A 95 1.20 -7.77 1.54
N ILE A 96 2.21 -7.24 2.21
CA ILE A 96 2.89 -7.88 3.33
C ILE A 96 2.95 -6.83 4.42
N ILE A 97 1.98 -6.91 5.34
CA ILE A 97 1.67 -5.88 6.32
C ILE A 97 1.62 -6.46 7.73
N ASP A 98 1.81 -5.62 8.74
CA ASP A 98 1.34 -5.87 10.10
C ASP A 98 -0.08 -5.29 10.23
N SER A 99 -1.03 -6.06 10.77
CA SER A 99 -2.37 -5.57 11.17
C SER A 99 -2.53 -5.56 12.69
N GLU A 100 -3.27 -4.59 13.22
CA GLU A 100 -3.69 -4.52 14.62
C GLU A 100 -5.17 -4.14 14.72
N PRO A 101 -6.09 -5.11 14.64
CA PRO A 101 -7.51 -4.88 14.83
C PRO A 101 -7.85 -4.67 16.33
N VAL A 102 -8.48 -3.55 16.66
CA VAL A 102 -8.91 -3.20 18.02
C VAL A 102 -10.44 -3.17 18.06
N LYS A 103 -11.03 -4.19 18.70
CA LYS A 103 -12.49 -4.34 18.83
C LYS A 103 -12.98 -3.88 20.20
N PHE A 104 -14.06 -3.10 20.24
CA PHE A 104 -14.67 -2.61 21.48
C PHE A 104 -16.16 -2.34 21.27
N ASP A 105 -16.93 -2.25 22.36
CA ASP A 105 -18.36 -1.95 22.31
C ASP A 105 -18.60 -0.52 22.80
N TYR A 106 -19.42 0.26 22.09
CA TYR A 106 -19.80 1.63 22.47
C TYR A 106 -21.09 2.05 21.76
N GLY A 107 -21.97 2.77 22.48
CA GLY A 107 -23.22 3.31 21.90
C GLY A 107 -24.16 2.23 21.33
N GLY A 108 -24.17 1.03 21.92
CA GLY A 108 -24.96 -0.11 21.42
C GLY A 108 -24.43 -0.75 20.12
N LYS A 109 -23.23 -0.35 19.66
CA LYS A 109 -22.56 -0.89 18.47
C LYS A 109 -21.25 -1.58 18.83
N LYS A 110 -20.83 -2.50 17.97
CA LYS A 110 -19.50 -3.09 17.99
C LYS A 110 -18.60 -2.29 17.06
N TRP A 111 -17.50 -1.79 17.57
CA TRP A 111 -16.52 -1.01 16.83
C TRP A 111 -15.28 -1.83 16.53
N LEU A 112 -14.69 -1.57 15.39
CA LEU A 112 -13.37 -2.05 14.99
C LEU A 112 -12.58 -0.86 14.47
N ILE A 113 -11.48 -0.55 15.14
CA ILE A 113 -10.46 0.34 14.59
C ILE A 113 -9.26 -0.51 14.24
N GLU A 114 -8.80 -0.42 13.00
CA GLU A 114 -7.75 -1.28 12.49
C GLU A 114 -6.58 -0.47 11.96
N PHE A 115 -5.38 -0.84 12.42
CA PHE A 115 -4.13 -0.21 11.99
C PHE A 115 -3.35 -1.15 11.10
N TRP A 116 -3.00 -0.71 9.90
CA TRP A 116 -2.12 -1.46 9.01
C TRP A 116 -0.83 -0.67 8.71
N LYS A 117 0.30 -1.39 8.62
CA LYS A 117 1.57 -0.85 8.10
C LYS A 117 2.37 -1.91 7.35
N GLY A 118 3.01 -1.55 6.24
CA GLY A 118 3.88 -2.49 5.55
C GLY A 118 4.15 -2.19 4.08
N GLN A 119 4.37 -3.26 3.32
CA GLN A 119 4.63 -3.22 1.88
C GLN A 119 3.35 -3.59 1.12
N TYR A 120 2.87 -2.69 0.29
CA TYR A 120 1.70 -2.83 -0.58
C TYR A 120 2.19 -2.90 -2.02
N GLY A 121 2.57 -4.09 -2.52
CA GLY A 121 3.18 -4.21 -3.85
C GLY A 121 4.46 -3.37 -3.98
N ILE A 122 4.49 -2.40 -4.90
CA ILE A 122 5.63 -1.47 -5.08
C ILE A 122 5.53 -0.20 -4.20
N THR A 123 4.53 -0.10 -3.32
CA THR A 123 4.40 1.02 -2.37
C THR A 123 4.68 0.59 -0.93
N THR A 124 5.25 1.47 -0.12
CA THR A 124 5.25 1.35 1.36
C THR A 124 4.13 2.23 1.89
N GLY A 125 3.37 1.79 2.90
CA GLY A 125 2.27 2.60 3.41
C GLY A 125 1.75 2.19 4.78
N ALA A 126 0.72 2.92 5.21
CA ALA A 126 -0.04 2.65 6.41
C ALA A 126 -1.48 3.13 6.29
N GLU A 127 -2.36 2.56 7.11
CA GLU A 127 -3.80 2.80 7.11
C GLU A 127 -4.37 2.81 8.54
N ILE A 128 -5.41 3.61 8.75
CA ILE A 128 -6.32 3.50 9.89
C ILE A 128 -7.74 3.39 9.33
N GLY A 129 -8.39 2.25 9.57
CA GLY A 129 -9.79 2.02 9.23
C GLY A 129 -10.68 2.05 10.47
N VAL A 130 -11.86 2.65 10.36
CA VAL A 130 -12.90 2.73 11.39
C VAL A 130 -14.16 2.07 10.86
N TYR A 131 -14.62 1.06 11.58
CA TYR A 131 -15.74 0.24 11.18
C TYR A 131 -16.68 -0.03 12.35
N THR A 132 -17.96 -0.22 12.04
CA THR A 132 -19.01 -0.53 13.01
C THR A 132 -19.77 -1.79 12.62
N SER A 133 -20.35 -2.48 13.58
CA SER A 133 -21.10 -3.70 13.37
C SER A 133 -22.22 -3.83 14.39
N LYS A 134 -23.33 -4.46 13.98
CA LYS A 134 -24.41 -4.84 14.89
C LYS A 134 -24.15 -6.20 15.56
N ASP A 135 -23.55 -7.15 14.83
CA ASP A 135 -23.42 -8.54 15.25
C ASP A 135 -21.96 -8.97 15.54
N GLY A 136 -20.99 -8.14 15.14
CA GLY A 136 -19.57 -8.38 15.32
C GLY A 136 -18.97 -9.35 14.31
N ARG A 137 -19.73 -9.76 13.29
CA ARG A 137 -19.30 -10.66 12.21
C ARG A 137 -18.98 -9.89 10.94
N HIS A 138 -19.84 -8.94 10.58
CA HIS A 138 -19.62 -8.04 9.44
C HIS A 138 -19.48 -6.60 9.93
N TYR A 139 -18.38 -5.95 9.55
CA TYR A 139 -18.09 -4.58 9.94
C TYR A 139 -18.31 -3.68 8.73
N ASP A 140 -19.25 -2.76 8.82
CA ASP A 140 -19.47 -1.71 7.83
C ASP A 140 -18.51 -0.54 8.09
N SER A 141 -18.14 0.18 7.03
CA SER A 141 -17.40 1.44 7.16
C SER A 141 -18.16 2.41 8.07
N ALA A 142 -17.45 3.17 8.89
CA ALA A 142 -18.10 4.20 9.71
C ALA A 142 -18.94 5.15 8.83
N ARG A 143 -20.11 5.52 9.36
CA ARG A 143 -20.98 6.54 8.74
C ARG A 143 -20.32 7.90 8.86
N GLU A 144 -20.75 8.85 8.03
CA GLU A 144 -20.19 10.22 7.99
C GLU A 144 -20.26 10.93 9.35
N ASP A 145 -21.33 10.71 10.10
CA ASP A 145 -21.54 11.23 11.45
C ASP A 145 -20.77 10.45 12.54
N GLU A 146 -20.11 9.36 12.17
CA GLU A 146 -19.37 8.44 13.04
C GLU A 146 -17.87 8.39 12.70
N GLU A 147 -17.41 9.21 11.76
CA GLU A 147 -16.00 9.31 11.40
C GLU A 147 -15.19 9.96 12.51
N LEU A 148 -13.94 9.54 12.63
CA LEU A 148 -13.04 10.00 13.68
C LEU A 148 -11.97 10.89 13.06
N PHE A 149 -11.59 11.94 13.79
CA PHE A 149 -10.36 12.63 13.48
C PHE A 149 -9.19 11.72 13.86
N MET A 150 -8.38 11.38 12.86
CA MET A 150 -7.26 10.47 12.98
C MET A 150 -6.01 11.12 12.42
N SER A 151 -4.85 10.74 12.94
CA SER A 151 -3.57 11.07 12.34
C SER A 151 -2.61 9.90 12.47
N PHE A 152 -1.63 9.85 11.56
CA PHE A 152 -0.48 8.98 11.75
C PHE A 152 0.81 9.55 11.18
N ILE A 153 1.91 9.10 11.77
CA ILE A 153 3.26 9.27 11.24
C ILE A 153 3.83 7.88 10.98
N LEU A 154 4.19 7.60 9.72
CA LEU A 154 4.88 6.38 9.34
C LEU A 154 6.39 6.63 9.28
N ILE A 155 7.14 5.88 10.07
CA ILE A 155 8.58 6.02 10.26
C ILE A 155 9.26 4.74 9.79
N LYS A 156 10.38 4.85 9.09
CA LYS A 156 11.23 3.73 8.71
C LYS A 156 12.64 3.96 9.22
N ASN A 157 13.16 3.09 10.08
CA ASN A 157 14.53 3.18 10.60
C ASN A 157 14.95 4.59 11.10
N ARG A 158 14.00 5.36 11.66
CA ARG A 158 14.08 6.77 12.15
C ARG A 158 13.68 7.86 11.16
N ASP A 159 13.60 7.59 9.86
CA ASP A 159 13.17 8.58 8.88
C ASP A 159 11.64 8.61 8.79
N VAL A 160 11.06 9.81 8.86
CA VAL A 160 9.62 9.97 8.63
C VAL A 160 9.33 9.86 7.14
N LEU A 161 8.55 8.86 6.75
CA LEU A 161 8.10 8.66 5.38
C LEU A 161 6.81 9.43 5.08
N ILE A 162 5.81 9.32 5.96
CA ILE A 162 4.44 9.83 5.69
C ILE A 162 3.89 10.49 6.95
N ARG A 163 3.18 11.60 6.78
CA ARG A 163 2.33 12.22 7.81
C ARG A 163 0.91 12.38 7.27
N ARG A 164 -0.09 11.82 7.93
CA ARG A 164 -1.50 12.02 7.56
C ARG A 164 -2.28 12.48 8.76
N HIS A 165 -3.27 13.32 8.52
CA HIS A 165 -4.31 13.67 9.46
C HIS A 165 -5.56 14.02 8.67
N ASP A 166 -6.72 13.58 9.16
CA ASP A 166 -8.01 13.92 8.59
C ASP A 166 -9.14 13.41 9.48
N THR A 167 -10.35 13.93 9.30
CA THR A 167 -11.57 13.23 9.72
C THR A 167 -11.97 12.29 8.60
N HIS A 168 -11.94 10.99 8.87
CA HIS A 168 -12.15 9.98 7.84
C HIS A 168 -12.59 8.65 8.44
N TRP A 169 -13.32 7.83 7.68
CA TRP A 169 -13.55 6.41 8.05
C TRP A 169 -12.33 5.52 7.72
N TRP A 170 -11.56 5.89 6.70
CA TRP A 170 -10.37 5.16 6.20
C TRP A 170 -9.19 6.07 5.82
N LEU A 171 -8.33 6.42 6.77
CA LEU A 171 -7.18 7.30 6.55
C LEU A 171 -5.98 6.49 6.06
N THR A 172 -5.49 6.77 4.86
CA THR A 172 -4.37 6.02 4.26
C THR A 172 -3.25 6.91 3.73
N GLY A 173 -2.10 6.29 3.45
CA GLY A 173 -0.99 6.91 2.74
C GLY A 173 -0.01 5.88 2.19
N PHE A 174 0.28 5.96 0.89
CA PHE A 174 1.15 5.03 0.17
C PHE A 174 2.23 5.75 -0.64
N MET A 175 3.49 5.50 -0.29
CA MET A 175 4.67 6.03 -0.96
C MET A 175 5.19 5.06 -2.03
N LEU A 176 5.28 5.55 -3.27
CA LEU A 176 5.68 4.73 -4.42
C LEU A 176 7.19 4.50 -4.51
N GLY A 177 7.58 3.24 -4.75
CA GLY A 177 8.96 2.87 -5.03
C GLY A 177 9.85 2.73 -3.80
N GLU A 178 9.28 2.88 -2.60
CA GLU A 178 9.96 2.63 -1.34
C GLU A 178 9.73 1.17 -0.89
N TYR A 179 10.82 0.48 -0.52
CA TYR A 179 10.75 -0.91 -0.09
C TYR A 179 10.98 -1.00 1.40
N SER A 180 10.01 -1.52 2.14
CA SER A 180 10.08 -1.65 3.58
C SER A 180 9.64 -3.03 4.02
N LYS A 181 10.35 -3.61 4.98
CA LYS A 181 9.80 -4.74 5.73
C LYS A 181 8.87 -4.18 6.81
N PRO A 182 7.75 -4.83 7.16
CA PRO A 182 6.87 -4.36 8.24
C PRO A 182 7.60 -4.09 9.56
N ALA A 183 8.59 -4.93 9.90
CA ALA A 183 9.43 -4.78 11.10
C ALA A 183 10.39 -3.57 11.07
N GLU A 184 10.63 -2.95 9.91
CA GLU A 184 11.42 -1.72 9.79
C GLU A 184 10.56 -0.46 10.01
N LEU A 185 9.23 -0.65 10.07
CA LEU A 185 8.25 0.43 10.14
C LEU A 185 7.69 0.59 11.55
N THR A 186 7.58 1.84 11.98
CA THR A 186 6.83 2.27 13.16
C THR A 186 5.71 3.21 12.72
N MET A 187 4.50 2.94 13.15
CA MET A 187 3.37 3.86 13.00
C MET A 187 3.09 4.52 14.35
N ILE A 188 3.12 5.84 14.39
CA ILE A 188 2.58 6.59 15.53
C ILE A 188 1.20 7.07 15.10
N ALA A 189 0.15 6.55 15.72
CA ALA A 189 -1.23 6.89 15.38
C ALA A 189 -1.88 7.67 16.53
N GLU A 190 -2.70 8.66 16.20
CA GLU A 190 -3.52 9.42 17.15
C GLU A 190 -4.97 9.43 16.69
N ILE A 191 -5.90 9.23 17.61
CA ILE A 191 -7.34 9.23 17.34
C ILE A 191 -8.03 10.08 18.39
N VAL A 192 -8.88 11.00 17.93
CA VAL A 192 -9.73 11.84 18.79
C VAL A 192 -11.13 11.23 18.81
N PHE A 193 -11.58 10.84 20.00
CA PHE A 193 -12.90 10.27 20.23
C PHE A 193 -13.93 11.36 20.56
N PRO A 194 -15.21 11.17 20.17
CA PRO A 194 -16.27 12.15 20.38
C PRO A 194 -16.52 12.42 21.87
N ASP A 195 -16.41 11.40 22.71
CA ASP A 195 -16.57 11.53 24.16
C ASP A 195 -15.62 10.63 24.96
N GLY A 196 -15.63 10.85 26.28
CA GLY A 196 -14.80 10.11 27.22
C GLY A 196 -15.21 8.64 27.36
N GLN A 197 -16.47 8.29 27.12
CA GLN A 197 -16.94 6.91 27.23
C GLN A 197 -16.36 6.05 26.09
N MET A 198 -16.45 6.52 24.84
CA MET A 198 -15.86 5.82 23.69
C MET A 198 -14.34 5.71 23.84
N CYS A 199 -13.69 6.80 24.28
CA CYS A 199 -12.25 6.83 24.55
C CYS A 199 -11.86 5.73 25.56
N ILE A 200 -12.58 5.62 26.68
CA ILE A 200 -12.32 4.61 27.72
C ILE A 200 -12.51 3.20 27.18
N GLN A 201 -13.54 2.94 26.37
CA GLN A 201 -13.77 1.61 25.79
C GLN A 201 -12.63 1.21 24.85
N PHE A 202 -12.16 2.14 24.02
CA PHE A 202 -11.00 1.90 23.16
C PHE A 202 -9.71 1.66 23.96
N ILE A 203 -9.45 2.46 25.00
CA ILE A 203 -8.29 2.26 25.91
C ILE A 203 -8.33 0.89 26.56
N ASN A 204 -9.50 0.45 27.02
CA ASN A 204 -9.67 -0.86 27.64
C ASN A 204 -9.40 -2.00 26.64
N ALA A 205 -9.85 -1.86 25.40
CA ALA A 205 -9.54 -2.82 24.34
C ALA A 205 -8.04 -2.87 24.01
N LEU A 206 -7.38 -1.72 23.88
CA LEU A 206 -5.92 -1.65 23.69
C LEU A 206 -5.15 -2.32 24.84
N ARG A 207 -5.55 -2.08 26.09
CA ARG A 207 -4.94 -2.72 27.27
C ARG A 207 -5.10 -4.24 27.25
N LYS A 208 -6.26 -4.75 26.84
CA LYS A 208 -6.51 -6.18 26.68
C LYS A 208 -5.59 -6.82 25.63
N LEU A 209 -5.23 -6.08 24.57
CA LEU A 209 -4.26 -6.54 23.58
C LEU A 209 -2.81 -6.54 24.11
N GLY A 210 -2.49 -5.65 25.05
CA GLY A 210 -1.15 -5.55 25.66
C GLY A 210 -0.51 -4.16 25.59
N TYR A 211 -1.24 -3.17 25.06
CA TYR A 211 -0.79 -1.77 25.09
C TYR A 211 -0.73 -1.25 26.53
N ASN A 212 0.31 -0.48 26.82
CA ASN A 212 0.61 0.05 28.14
C ASN A 212 1.28 1.44 28.02
N ARG A 213 1.70 2.02 29.15
CA ARG A 213 2.25 3.38 29.20
C ARG A 213 3.51 3.60 28.34
N ARG A 214 4.21 2.53 27.91
CA ARG A 214 5.39 2.63 27.04
C ARG A 214 5.04 2.85 25.56
N ASN A 215 3.88 2.39 25.12
CA ASN A 215 3.46 2.42 23.71
C ASN A 215 2.07 3.02 23.49
N MET A 216 1.44 3.54 24.55
CA MET A 216 0.17 4.24 24.50
C MET A 216 0.18 5.41 25.49
N SER A 217 -0.34 6.56 25.05
CA SER A 217 -0.59 7.73 25.89
C SER A 217 -1.97 8.29 25.61
N VAL A 218 -2.57 8.92 26.62
CA VAL A 218 -3.93 9.47 26.54
C VAL A 218 -3.91 10.91 27.02
N PHE A 219 -4.57 11.80 26.29
CA PHE A 219 -4.78 13.18 26.69
C PHE A 219 -6.20 13.60 26.31
N ARG A 220 -7.03 13.96 27.29
CA ARG A 220 -8.47 14.18 27.09
C ARG A 220 -9.10 12.96 26.40
N ASN A 221 -9.86 13.17 25.32
CA ASN A 221 -10.45 12.11 24.50
C ASN A 221 -9.52 11.65 23.35
N THR A 222 -8.23 11.97 23.41
CA THR A 222 -7.25 11.59 22.38
C THR A 222 -6.39 10.44 22.86
N VAL A 223 -6.32 9.38 22.06
CA VAL A 223 -5.45 8.23 22.31
C VAL A 223 -4.36 8.21 21.25
N ARG A 224 -3.10 8.19 21.70
CA ARG A 224 -1.92 8.01 20.87
C ARG A 224 -1.33 6.63 21.11
N ILE A 225 -1.05 5.90 20.05
CA ILE A 225 -0.35 4.61 20.10
C ILE A 225 0.93 4.64 19.27
N ARG A 226 1.91 3.86 19.71
CA ARG A 226 3.15 3.54 19.00
C ARG A 226 3.06 2.08 18.56
N PHE A 227 2.66 1.88 17.32
CA PHE A 227 2.53 0.57 16.70
C PHE A 227 3.84 0.20 15.99
N GLU A 228 4.68 -0.57 16.69
CA GLU A 228 5.96 -1.09 16.17
C GLU A 228 5.83 -2.56 15.75
N LYS A 229 5.21 -3.36 16.63
CA LYS A 229 4.94 -4.77 16.42
C LYS A 229 3.50 -5.05 16.85
N PRO A 230 2.76 -5.89 16.11
CA PRO A 230 1.41 -6.26 16.48
C PRO A 230 1.38 -7.10 17.75
N PHE A 231 0.40 -6.83 18.59
CA PHE A 231 0.04 -7.68 19.72
C PHE A 231 -0.95 -8.78 19.31
N THR A 232 -1.77 -8.53 18.30
CA THR A 232 -2.66 -9.53 17.70
C THR A 232 -1.92 -10.54 16.83
N ARG A 233 -2.51 -11.74 16.70
CA ARG A 233 -2.01 -12.79 15.80
C ARG A 233 -2.09 -12.30 14.36
N GLN A 234 -0.94 -12.37 13.67
CA GLN A 234 -0.85 -12.08 12.25
C GLN A 234 -1.28 -13.28 11.41
N SER A 235 -1.82 -13.03 10.22
CA SER A 235 -2.20 -14.10 9.29
C SER A 235 -1.03 -15.05 9.00
N ASP A 236 -1.30 -16.35 8.99
CA ASP A 236 -0.30 -17.38 8.72
C ASP A 236 0.25 -17.30 7.28
N SER A 237 -0.54 -16.72 6.36
CA SER A 237 -0.13 -16.41 4.98
C SER A 237 1.17 -15.61 4.94
N LYS A 238 1.36 -14.66 5.87
CA LYS A 238 2.59 -13.85 5.97
C LYS A 238 3.86 -14.67 6.20
N LYS A 239 3.76 -15.84 6.83
CA LYS A 239 4.90 -16.74 7.09
C LYS A 239 5.19 -17.68 5.92
N SER A 240 4.31 -17.71 4.91
CA SER A 240 4.40 -18.62 3.78
C SER A 240 5.64 -18.35 2.91
N ILE A 241 6.06 -19.37 2.15
CA ILE A 241 7.13 -19.25 1.14
C ILE A 241 6.72 -18.25 0.05
N ARG A 242 5.43 -18.21 -0.29
CA ARG A 242 4.86 -17.28 -1.28
C ARG A 242 5.00 -15.83 -0.81
N SER A 243 4.77 -15.54 0.47
CA SER A 243 5.01 -14.22 1.07
C SER A 243 6.47 -13.77 0.93
N ARG A 244 7.41 -14.69 1.22
CA ARG A 244 8.86 -14.41 1.07
C ARG A 244 9.23 -14.13 -0.39
N PHE A 245 8.66 -14.88 -1.33
CA PHE A 245 8.86 -14.67 -2.75
C PHE A 245 8.29 -13.33 -3.23
N LYS A 246 7.07 -12.98 -2.79
CA LYS A 246 6.48 -11.67 -3.08
C LYS A 246 7.31 -10.51 -2.53
N MET A 247 7.84 -10.63 -1.31
CA MET A 247 8.77 -9.62 -0.76
C MET A 247 10.04 -9.46 -1.61
N LYS A 248 10.60 -10.55 -2.15
CA LYS A 248 11.75 -10.48 -3.09
C LYS A 248 11.37 -9.77 -4.38
N ILE A 249 10.18 -10.04 -4.93
CA ILE A 249 9.66 -9.35 -6.12
C ILE A 249 9.47 -7.86 -5.84
N ASN A 250 8.78 -7.50 -4.75
CA ASN A 250 8.54 -6.11 -4.36
C ASN A 250 9.87 -5.35 -4.18
N LYS A 251 10.86 -5.97 -3.52
CA LYS A 251 12.22 -5.42 -3.37
C LYS A 251 12.88 -5.17 -4.73
N LYS A 252 12.81 -6.15 -5.64
CA LYS A 252 13.39 -6.04 -7.00
C LYS A 252 12.71 -4.91 -7.79
N ASN A 253 11.38 -4.85 -7.77
CA ASN A 253 10.60 -3.84 -8.47
C ASN A 253 10.90 -2.43 -7.97
N CYS A 254 10.92 -2.23 -6.64
CA CYS A 254 11.31 -0.96 -6.04
C CYS A 254 12.75 -0.56 -6.43
N LYS A 255 13.70 -1.50 -6.40
CA LYS A 255 15.09 -1.24 -6.81
C LYS A 255 15.20 -0.84 -8.29
N ILE A 256 14.48 -1.53 -9.18
CA ILE A 256 14.47 -1.20 -10.62
C ILE A 256 13.82 0.16 -10.84
N PHE A 257 12.67 0.43 -10.20
CA PHE A 257 11.97 1.70 -10.26
C PHE A 257 12.90 2.84 -9.88
N ARG A 258 13.45 2.82 -8.64
CA ARG A 258 14.38 3.85 -8.17
C ARG A 258 15.61 4.00 -9.07
N ARG A 259 16.16 2.90 -9.60
CA ARG A 259 17.32 2.96 -10.52
C ARG A 259 16.99 3.71 -11.80
N TYR A 260 15.84 3.41 -12.41
CA TYR A 260 15.42 4.07 -13.65
C TYR A 260 15.03 5.53 -13.42
N THR A 261 14.43 5.82 -12.26
CA THR A 261 13.82 7.12 -12.00
C THR A 261 14.68 8.04 -11.13
N ARG A 262 15.90 7.62 -10.75
CA ARG A 262 16.87 8.36 -9.91
C ARG A 262 17.04 9.85 -10.25
N ARG A 263 16.92 10.22 -11.53
CA ARG A 263 17.11 11.60 -11.99
C ARG A 263 15.89 12.50 -11.78
N TYR A 264 14.74 11.96 -11.40
CA TYR A 264 13.49 12.70 -11.18
C TYR A 264 13.19 12.77 -9.69
N LYS A 265 12.95 13.97 -9.20
CA LYS A 265 12.54 14.22 -7.82
C LYS A 265 11.10 13.77 -7.58
N TYR A 266 10.19 14.23 -8.43
CA TYR A 266 8.74 14.08 -8.26
C TYR A 266 8.20 12.73 -8.74
N THR A 267 7.31 12.13 -7.96
CA THR A 267 6.72 10.82 -8.18
C THR A 267 5.98 10.73 -9.51
N LEU A 268 5.24 11.77 -9.91
CA LEU A 268 4.55 11.73 -11.19
C LEU A 268 5.52 11.77 -12.38
N ASP A 269 6.65 12.48 -12.26
CA ASP A 269 7.71 12.43 -13.28
C ASP A 269 8.36 11.05 -13.35
N LYS A 270 8.55 10.40 -12.19
CA LYS A 270 9.05 9.01 -12.14
C LYS A 270 8.08 8.06 -12.85
N ILE A 271 6.78 8.19 -12.61
CA ILE A 271 5.71 7.39 -13.25
C ILE A 271 5.67 7.66 -14.76
N GLY A 272 5.61 8.93 -15.16
CA GLY A 272 5.58 9.36 -16.55
C GLY A 272 6.79 8.84 -17.32
N TYR A 273 7.99 8.98 -16.76
CA TYR A 273 9.20 8.45 -17.38
C TYR A 273 9.16 6.92 -17.55
N ILE A 274 8.70 6.19 -16.53
CA ILE A 274 8.59 4.72 -16.58
C ILE A 274 7.55 4.26 -17.61
N LYS A 275 6.49 5.03 -17.85
CA LYS A 275 5.51 4.78 -18.93
C LYS A 275 6.19 4.66 -20.29
N TYR A 276 7.19 5.50 -20.57
CA TYR A 276 7.98 5.44 -21.82
C TYR A 276 9.13 4.44 -21.76
N ARG A 277 9.84 4.38 -20.63
CA ARG A 277 11.13 3.68 -20.50
C ARG A 277 11.00 2.20 -20.15
N ALA A 278 9.95 1.82 -19.43
CA ALA A 278 9.71 0.47 -18.96
C ALA A 278 8.19 0.21 -18.75
N PRO A 279 7.41 0.05 -19.83
CA PRO A 279 5.95 -0.10 -19.74
C PRO A 279 5.47 -1.25 -18.84
N HIS A 280 6.25 -2.34 -18.71
CA HIS A 280 5.90 -3.42 -17.78
C HIS A 280 5.93 -2.94 -16.32
N LEU A 281 6.90 -2.11 -15.95
CA LEU A 281 7.04 -1.57 -14.60
C LEU A 281 5.99 -0.50 -14.33
N TYR A 282 5.62 0.25 -15.38
CA TYR A 282 4.46 1.14 -15.33
C TYR A 282 3.18 0.35 -15.01
N GLY A 283 2.98 -0.76 -15.71
CA GLY A 283 1.88 -1.70 -15.44
C GLY A 283 1.87 -2.16 -13.99
N ILE A 284 3.02 -2.49 -13.40
CA ILE A 284 3.12 -2.85 -11.96
C ILE A 284 2.74 -1.67 -11.05
N CYS A 285 3.13 -0.44 -11.38
CA CYS A 285 2.79 0.75 -10.59
C CYS A 285 1.27 1.00 -10.61
N VAL A 286 0.68 1.05 -11.81
CA VAL A 286 -0.77 1.26 -11.98
C VAL A 286 -1.56 0.09 -11.44
N GLN A 287 -1.09 -1.15 -11.61
CA GLN A 287 -1.70 -2.32 -10.99
C GLN A 287 -1.62 -2.23 -9.48
N THR A 288 -0.49 -1.85 -8.87
CA THR A 288 -0.43 -1.71 -7.40
C THR A 288 -1.49 -0.74 -6.89
N LEU A 289 -1.67 0.38 -7.60
CA LEU A 289 -2.69 1.37 -7.27
C LEU A 289 -4.12 0.88 -7.62
N GLY A 290 -4.28 0.07 -8.67
CA GLY A 290 -5.56 -0.44 -9.17
C GLY A 290 -5.93 -1.85 -8.72
N ILE A 291 -5.09 -2.54 -7.95
CA ILE A 291 -5.29 -3.91 -7.46
C ILE A 291 -6.59 -3.98 -6.67
N TRP A 292 -6.90 -2.91 -5.94
CA TRP A 292 -8.13 -2.72 -5.19
C TRP A 292 -9.40 -2.82 -6.04
N LYS A 293 -9.36 -2.43 -7.32
CA LYS A 293 -10.49 -2.55 -8.28
C LYS A 293 -10.92 -4.00 -8.52
N LYS A 294 -10.04 -4.99 -8.28
CA LYS A 294 -10.30 -6.42 -8.50
C LYS A 294 -10.61 -7.21 -7.23
N ILE A 295 -10.49 -6.60 -6.04
CA ILE A 295 -10.65 -7.31 -4.76
C ILE A 295 -12.13 -7.47 -4.40
N ASN A 296 -12.98 -6.52 -4.80
CA ASN A 296 -14.39 -6.48 -4.42
C ASN A 296 -15.31 -6.19 -5.63
N GLY A 297 -14.86 -6.55 -6.84
CA GLY A 297 -15.64 -6.55 -8.07
C GLY A 297 -15.92 -7.97 -8.54
#